data_AF-A0A947WDM2-F1
#
_entry.id   AF-A0A947WDM2-F1
#
_cell.length_a   1.000
_cell.length_b   1.000
_cell.length_c   1.000
_cell.angle_alpha   90.00
_cell.angle_beta   90.00
_cell.angle_gamma   90.00
#
_symmetry.space_group_name_H-M   'P 1'
#
loop_
_entity.id
_entity.type
_entity.pdbx_description
1 polymer ?
#
loop_
_entity_poly.entity_id
_entity_poly.type
_entity_poly.pdbx_seq_one_letter_code
_entity_poly.pdbx_strand_id
1 'polypeptide(L)'
;MGDAPPAAVCRLAAHPNPFNPCTAISFVLDRERDVALSVVDLGGRLIRSRAAGSRTAGTHRVTWDGCDAAGRKVPSGVYFARLRAGAVIESGKLVLVR
;
A
#
# COMPACT_ATOMS: atom_id res chain seq x y z
N MET A 1 32.56 9.71 -10.77
CA MET A 1 31.91 8.44 -11.16
C MET A 1 31.38 7.81 -9.88
N GLY A 2 30.08 7.87 -9.65
CA GLY A 2 29.47 7.43 -8.39
C GLY A 2 28.03 7.90 -8.40
N ASP A 3 27.21 7.24 -9.22
CA ASP A 3 25.77 7.44 -9.24
C ASP A 3 25.25 7.18 -7.82
N ALA A 4 24.82 8.22 -7.12
CA ALA A 4 24.13 8.05 -5.85
C ALA A 4 22.87 7.23 -6.17
N PRO A 5 22.60 6.11 -5.47
CA PRO A 5 21.43 5.30 -5.78
C PRO A 5 20.20 6.21 -5.77
N PRO A 6 19.35 6.15 -6.81
CA PRO A 6 18.20 7.04 -6.90
C PRO A 6 17.36 6.86 -5.64
N ALA A 7 16.96 8.00 -5.08
CA ALA A 7 16.21 8.20 -3.85
C ALA A 7 15.51 6.96 -3.27
N ALA A 8 15.86 6.61 -2.02
CA ALA A 8 15.03 5.89 -1.04
C ALA A 8 14.09 4.85 -1.66
N VAL A 9 14.56 3.60 -1.82
CA VAL A 9 13.77 2.52 -2.41
C VAL A 9 12.60 2.15 -1.50
N CYS A 10 11.49 2.88 -1.62
CA CYS A 10 10.19 2.46 -1.16
C CYS A 10 9.58 1.63 -2.28
N ARG A 11 9.61 0.30 -2.16
CA ARG A 11 8.96 -0.56 -3.14
C ARG A 11 7.62 -1.00 -2.59
N LEU A 12 6.54 -0.83 -3.33
CA LEU A 12 5.21 -1.30 -2.95
C LEU A 12 4.80 -2.45 -3.87
N ALA A 13 4.37 -3.56 -3.28
CA ALA A 13 3.87 -4.72 -4.01
C ALA A 13 2.62 -5.27 -3.34
N ALA A 14 1.75 -5.93 -4.10
CA ALA A 14 0.59 -6.62 -3.58
C ALA A 14 0.54 -8.03 -4.16
N HIS A 15 0.43 -9.05 -3.30
CA HIS A 15 0.32 -10.43 -3.71
C HIS A 15 -0.62 -11.22 -2.79
N PRO A 16 -1.57 -12.00 -3.35
CA PRO A 16 -1.88 -12.14 -4.77
C PRO A 16 -2.51 -10.86 -5.39
N ASN A 17 -2.43 -10.72 -6.71
CA ASN A 17 -3.09 -9.64 -7.45
C ASN A 17 -3.28 -10.07 -8.92
N PRO A 18 -4.51 -10.35 -9.41
CA PRO A 18 -5.80 -10.20 -8.73
C PRO A 18 -5.98 -11.08 -7.48
N PHE A 19 -6.91 -10.72 -6.59
CA PHE A 19 -7.12 -11.42 -5.30
C PHE A 19 -8.59 -11.60 -4.93
N ASN A 20 -8.88 -12.63 -4.12
CA ASN A 20 -10.21 -12.96 -3.56
C ASN A 20 -10.10 -13.60 -2.16
N PRO A 21 -10.66 -13.03 -1.08
CA PRO A 21 -10.96 -11.61 -0.87
C PRO A 21 -9.77 -10.84 -0.29
N CYS A 22 -8.64 -11.51 -0.03
CA CYS A 22 -7.50 -10.92 0.68
C CYS A 22 -6.23 -10.82 -0.18
N THR A 23 -5.48 -9.73 -0.03
CA THR A 23 -4.13 -9.55 -0.58
C THR A 23 -3.16 -9.02 0.47
N ALA A 24 -1.89 -9.42 0.38
CA ALA A 24 -0.84 -8.86 1.20
C ALA A 24 -0.13 -7.72 0.48
N ILE A 25 -0.25 -6.52 1.01
CA ILE A 25 0.47 -5.33 0.57
C ILE A 25 1.81 -5.31 1.31
N SER A 26 2.91 -5.48 0.58
CA SER A 26 4.27 -5.45 1.12
C SER A 26 5.00 -4.20 0.69
N PHE A 27 5.74 -3.58 1.60
CA PHE A 27 6.60 -2.45 1.28
C PHE A 27 7.94 -2.50 2.02
N VAL A 28 8.98 -1.95 1.40
CA VAL A 28 10.33 -1.88 1.97
C VAL A 28 10.66 -0.42 2.29
N LEU A 29 11.26 -0.19 3.45
CA LEU A 29 11.76 1.13 3.86
C LEU A 29 13.29 1.09 3.96
N ASP A 30 13.97 2.09 3.40
CA ASP A 30 15.42 2.26 3.44
C ASP A 30 15.93 2.67 4.83
N ARG A 31 15.10 3.40 5.57
CA ARG A 31 15.38 3.93 6.92
C ARG A 31 14.08 4.10 7.70
N GLU A 32 14.16 4.54 8.95
CA GLU A 32 12.98 4.91 9.70
C GLU A 32 12.24 6.09 9.05
N ARG A 33 10.94 5.92 8.76
CA ARG A 33 10.08 6.91 8.11
C ARG A 33 8.70 6.92 8.75
N ASP A 34 8.08 8.09 8.78
CA ASP A 34 6.64 8.17 8.99
C ASP A 34 5.92 7.68 7.73
N VAL A 35 5.13 6.62 7.88
CA VAL A 35 4.41 5.99 6.78
C VAL A 35 2.90 6.13 6.94
N ALA A 36 2.22 6.37 5.83
CA ALA A 36 0.78 6.27 5.72
C ALA A 36 0.43 5.38 4.53
N LEU A 37 -0.14 4.21 4.80
CA LEU A 37 -0.67 3.29 3.82
C LEU A 37 -2.19 3.35 3.80
N SER A 38 -2.75 3.71 2.65
CA SER A 38 -4.18 3.81 2.42
C SER A 38 -4.59 3.02 1.19
N VAL A 39 -5.83 2.53 1.17
CA VAL A 39 -6.49 1.96 0.00
C VAL A 39 -7.51 2.97 -0.50
N VAL A 40 -7.46 3.29 -1.79
CA VAL A 40 -8.37 4.21 -2.46
C VAL A 40 -9.03 3.54 -3.66
N ASP A 41 -10.22 3.99 -4.05
CA ASP A 41 -10.85 3.57 -5.31
C ASP A 41 -10.32 4.37 -6.53
N LEU A 42 -10.81 4.04 -7.73
CA LEU A 42 -10.46 4.73 -8.98
C LEU A 42 -10.76 6.24 -8.95
N GLY A 43 -11.74 6.68 -8.15
CA GLY A 43 -12.08 8.10 -7.98
C GLY A 43 -11.20 8.79 -6.93
N GLY A 44 -10.24 8.09 -6.33
CA GLY A 44 -9.39 8.62 -5.27
C GLY A 44 -10.06 8.68 -3.90
N ARG A 45 -11.28 8.13 -3.75
CA ARG A 45 -11.96 8.10 -2.46
C ARG A 45 -11.26 7.12 -1.54
N LEU A 46 -10.99 7.56 -0.31
CA LEU A 46 -10.39 6.73 0.73
C LEU A 46 -11.35 5.60 1.13
N ILE A 47 -10.92 4.36 0.90
CA ILE A 47 -11.67 3.15 1.27
C ILE A 47 -11.28 2.72 2.68
N ARG A 48 -9.97 2.63 2.95
CA ARG A 48 -9.45 2.22 4.26
C ARG A 48 -8.00 2.65 4.47
N SER A 49 -7.66 3.10 5.68
CA SER A 49 -6.26 3.26 6.12
C SER A 49 -5.78 1.99 6.82
N ARG A 50 -4.56 1.54 6.51
CA ARG A 50 -4.04 0.22 6.92
C ARG A 50 -2.75 0.28 7.73
N ALA A 51 -1.91 1.28 7.52
CA ALA A 51 -0.76 1.57 8.40
C ALA A 51 -0.57 3.08 8.52
N ALA A 52 -0.25 3.56 9.71
CA ALA A 52 0.07 4.95 10.00
C ALA A 52 1.17 5.03 11.07
N GLY A 53 2.05 6.03 10.97
CA GLY A 53 3.06 6.38 11.97
C GLY A 53 4.48 5.92 11.61
N SER A 54 5.42 6.18 12.53
CA SER A 54 6.83 5.82 12.33
C SER A 54 7.00 4.30 12.18
N ARG A 55 7.76 3.89 11.16
CA ARG A 55 8.17 2.52 10.89
C ARG A 55 9.66 2.49 10.61
N THR A 56 10.34 1.54 11.24
CA THR A 56 11.78 1.32 11.09
C THR A 56 12.13 0.82 9.68
N ALA A 57 13.42 0.88 9.35
CA ALA A 57 13.94 0.30 8.11
C ALA A 57 13.60 -1.20 8.00
N GLY A 58 13.40 -1.68 6.77
CA GLY A 58 13.13 -3.08 6.48
C GLY A 58 11.81 -3.33 5.78
N THR A 59 11.43 -4.61 5.71
CA THR A 59 10.23 -5.06 4.99
C THR A 59 9.03 -5.10 5.91
N HIS A 60 7.95 -4.44 5.50
CA HIS A 60 6.67 -4.39 6.18
C HIS A 60 5.61 -5.04 5.32
N ARG A 61 4.64 -5.71 5.96
CA ARG A 61 3.52 -6.36 5.29
C ARG A 61 2.22 -6.04 6.00
N VAL A 62 1.21 -5.67 5.22
CA VAL A 62 -0.13 -5.38 5.71
C VAL A 62 -1.17 -6.04 4.82
N THR A 63 -2.12 -6.74 5.42
CA THR A 63 -3.18 -7.45 4.67
C THR A 63 -4.38 -6.54 4.46
N TRP A 64 -4.89 -6.51 3.24
CA TRP A 64 -6.20 -5.97 2.91
C TRP A 64 -7.17 -7.12 2.63
N ASP A 65 -8.35 -7.08 3.25
CA ASP A 65 -9.40 -8.12 3.22
C ASP A 65 -10.58 -7.77 2.28
N GLY A 66 -10.43 -6.71 1.47
CA GLY A 66 -11.52 -6.22 0.63
C GLY A 66 -12.63 -5.51 1.41
N CYS A 67 -12.38 -5.06 2.64
CA CYS A 67 -13.33 -4.26 3.42
C CYS A 67 -12.90 -2.79 3.55
N ASP A 68 -13.91 -1.92 3.69
CA ASP A 68 -13.79 -0.50 4.03
C ASP A 68 -13.50 -0.28 5.54
N ALA A 69 -13.37 0.98 5.95
CA ALA A 69 -13.14 1.35 7.35
C ALA A 69 -14.24 0.89 8.32
N ALA A 70 -15.48 0.71 7.86
CA ALA A 70 -16.62 0.22 8.64
C ALA A 70 -16.72 -1.32 8.65
N GLY A 71 -15.76 -2.03 8.03
CA GLY A 71 -15.78 -3.49 7.91
C GLY A 71 -16.73 -4.01 6.83
N ARG A 72 -17.28 -3.14 5.99
CA ARG A 72 -18.18 -3.53 4.89
C ARG A 72 -17.35 -3.95 3.69
N LYS A 73 -17.78 -5.04 3.03
CA LYS A 73 -17.15 -5.53 1.80
C LYS A 73 -17.33 -4.51 0.68
N VAL A 74 -16.26 -4.18 -0.02
CA VAL A 74 -16.32 -3.33 -1.22
C VAL A 74 -16.55 -4.19 -2.46
N PRO A 75 -17.16 -3.65 -3.54
CA PRO A 75 -17.43 -4.42 -4.75
C PRO A 75 -16.14 -4.85 -5.46
N SER A 76 -16.22 -5.90 -6.29
CA SER A 76 -15.16 -6.26 -7.23
C SER A 76 -14.79 -5.06 -8.09
N GLY A 77 -13.49 -4.87 -8.35
CA GLY A 77 -13.01 -3.68 -9.05
C GLY A 77 -11.53 -3.41 -8.85
N VAL A 78 -11.11 -2.28 -9.40
CA VAL A 78 -9.72 -1.79 -9.28
C VAL A 78 -9.64 -0.79 -8.14
N TYR A 79 -8.64 -0.97 -7.30
CA TYR A 79 -8.29 -0.11 -6.18
C TYR A 79 -6.80 0.19 -6.25
N PHE A 80 -6.33 1.14 -5.45
CA PHE A 80 -4.91 1.45 -5.31
C PHE A 80 -4.51 1.44 -3.85
N ALA A 81 -3.45 0.70 -3.53
CA ALA A 81 -2.66 0.92 -2.33
C ALA A 81 -1.80 2.16 -2.58
N ARG A 82 -1.89 3.16 -1.71
CA ARG A 82 -1.06 4.37 -1.73
C ARG A 82 -0.23 4.39 -0.46
N LEU A 83 1.08 4.28 -0.61
CA LEU A 83 2.06 4.40 0.44
C LEU A 83 2.69 5.79 0.37
N ARG A 84 2.60 6.55 1.46
CA ARG A 84 3.38 7.78 1.65
C ARG A 84 4.43 7.50 2.71
N ALA A 85 5.71 7.70 2.39
CA ALA A 85 6.84 7.55 3.30
C ALA A 85 7.67 8.85 3.28
N GLY A 86 7.39 9.76 4.20
CA GLY A 86 7.92 11.13 4.16
C GLY A 86 7.53 11.88 2.87
N ALA A 87 8.52 12.21 2.03
CA ALA A 87 8.33 12.87 0.74
C ALA A 87 8.08 11.89 -0.43
N VAL A 88 8.29 10.59 -0.24
CA VAL A 88 8.10 9.58 -1.27
C VAL A 88 6.65 9.11 -1.26
N ILE A 89 6.04 9.03 -2.44
CA ILE A 89 4.68 8.50 -2.62
C ILE A 89 4.75 7.39 -3.66
N GLU A 90 4.33 6.20 -3.26
CA GLU A 90 4.28 5.01 -4.09
C GLU A 90 2.84 4.51 -4.18
N SER A 91 2.46 3.98 -5.33
CA SER A 91 1.12 3.47 -5.56
C SER A 91 1.15 2.12 -6.27
N GLY A 92 0.32 1.19 -5.80
CA GLY A 92 0.24 -0.18 -6.32
C GLY A 92 -1.20 -0.52 -6.64
N LYS A 93 -1.45 -0.99 -7.87
CA LYS A 93 -2.77 -1.43 -8.32
C LYS A 93 -3.20 -2.67 -7.54
N LEU A 94 -4.44 -2.70 -7.07
CA LEU A 94 -5.07 -3.84 -6.42
C LEU A 94 -6.32 -4.22 -7.23
N VAL A 95 -6.39 -5.45 -7.71
CA VAL A 95 -7.54 -5.95 -8.47
C VAL A 95 -8.30 -6.95 -7.61
N LEU A 96 -9.44 -6.51 -7.05
CA LEU A 96 -10.32 -7.35 -6.26
C LEU A 96 -11.27 -8.08 -7.20
N VAL A 97 -11.23 -9.41 -7.17
CA VAL A 97 -12.17 -10.29 -7.85
C VAL A 97 -12.92 -11.08 -6.78
N ARG A 98 -14.25 -10.98 -6.78
CA ARG A 98 -15.16 -11.74 -5.92
C ARG A 98 -16.25 -12.33 -6.78
#